data_AF-A0A968YKQ6-F1
#
_entry.id   AF-A0A968YKQ6-F1
#
_cell.length_a   1.000
_cell.length_b   1.000
_cell.length_c   1.000
_cell.angle_alpha   90.00
_cell.angle_beta   90.00
_cell.angle_gamma   90.00
#
_symmetry.space_group_name_H-M   'P 1'
#
loop_
_entity.id
_entity.type
_entity.pdbx_description
1 polymer ?
#
loop_
_entity_poly.entity_id
_entity_poly.type
_entity_poly.pdbx_seq_one_letter_code
_entity_poly.pdbx_strand_id
1 'polypeptide(L)' 'METKPITVRVNVEAARIFETAPEEQRRKIEALLSLKLTQASREKRTLEEVMSDISQKAQERGLTPEILDSILNEE' A
#
# COMPACT_ATOMS: atom_id res chain seq x y z
N MET A 1 9.61 -15.44 -0.28
CA MET A 1 9.44 -14.03 -0.70
C MET A 1 10.77 -13.60 -1.29
N GLU A 2 10.75 -13.05 -2.49
CA GLU A 2 11.97 -12.50 -3.10
C GLU A 2 12.34 -11.20 -2.38
N THR A 3 13.64 -10.98 -2.16
CA THR A 3 14.16 -9.76 -1.54
C THR A 3 15.22 -9.15 -2.45
N LYS A 4 15.33 -7.82 -2.44
CA LYS A 4 16.33 -7.08 -3.21
C LYS A 4 17.00 -6.05 -2.30
N PRO A 5 18.35 -5.99 -2.26
CA PRO A 5 19.04 -5.01 -1.45
C PRO A 5 18.81 -3.59 -1.95
N ILE A 6 18.71 -2.66 -1.01
CA ILE A 6 18.66 -1.22 -1.25
C ILE A 6 19.67 -0.51 -0.36
N THR A 7 20.16 0.65 -0.78
CA THR A 7 21.01 1.50 0.06
C THR A 7 20.15 2.53 0.79
N VAL A 8 20.17 2.50 2.13
CA VAL A 8 19.43 3.44 2.98
C VAL A 8 20.41 4.16 3.88
N ARG A 9 20.32 5.49 3.93
CA ARG A 9 21.11 6.28 4.88
C ARG A 9 20.46 6.21 6.26
N VAL A 10 21.22 5.73 7.24
CA VAL A 10 20.86 5.69 8.66
C VAL A 10 21.94 6.39 9.48
N ASN A 11 21.72 6.61 10.77
CA ASN A 11 22.77 7.13 11.64
C ASN A 11 23.90 6.09 11.80
N VAL A 12 25.10 6.56 12.18
CA VAL A 12 26.31 5.73 12.25
C VAL A 12 26.16 4.58 13.25
N GLU A 13 25.48 4.81 14.37
CA GLU A 13 25.27 3.80 15.41
C GLU A 13 24.36 2.67 14.94
N ALA A 14 23.23 2.99 14.28
CA ALA A 14 22.32 1.99 13.73
C ALA A 14 22.98 1.15 12.64
N ALA A 15 23.84 1.76 11.80
CA ALA A 15 24.63 1.01 10.82
C ALA A 15 25.53 -0.03 11.51
N ARG A 16 26.29 0.39 12.53
CA ARG A 16 27.16 -0.52 13.29
C ARG A 16 26.37 -1.64 13.98
N ILE A 17 25.25 -1.32 14.62
CA ILE A 17 24.40 -2.32 15.28
C ILE A 17 23.87 -3.34 14.26
N PHE A 18 23.39 -2.88 13.10
CA PHE A 18 22.86 -3.77 12.07
C PHE A 18 23.96 -4.65 11.44
N GLU A 19 25.14 -4.09 11.17
CA GLU A 19 26.28 -4.81 10.59
C GLU A 19 26.83 -5.90 11.51
N THR A 20 26.83 -5.65 12.83
CA THR A 20 27.32 -6.59 13.84
C THR A 20 26.26 -7.57 14.34
N ALA A 21 24.98 -7.37 13.99
CA ALA A 21 23.89 -8.22 14.45
C ALA A 21 23.93 -9.62 13.81
N PRO A 22 23.47 -10.66 14.54
CA PRO A 22 23.28 -12.00 13.97
C PRO A 22 22.34 -11.97 12.76
N GLU A 23 22.53 -12.92 11.84
CA GLU A 23 21.73 -12.98 10.60
C GLU A 23 20.22 -13.02 10.85
N GLU A 24 19.79 -13.77 11.87
CA GLU A 24 18.38 -13.84 12.25
C GLU A 24 17.80 -12.46 12.63
N GLN A 25 18.57 -11.68 13.38
CA GLN A 25 18.15 -10.34 13.79
C GLN A 25 18.15 -9.36 12.61
N ARG A 26 19.14 -9.46 11.71
CA ARG A 26 19.17 -8.67 10.47
C ARG A 26 17.94 -8.94 9.61
N ARG A 27 17.57 -10.21 9.39
CA ARG A 27 16.37 -10.60 8.63
C ARG A 27 15.08 -10.05 9.25
N LYS A 28 14.96 -10.05 10.59
CA LYS A 28 13.81 -9.44 11.29
C LYS A 28 13.72 -7.93 11.03
N ILE A 29 14.84 -7.23 11.09
CA ILE A 29 14.90 -5.79 10.82
C ILE A 29 14.56 -5.49 9.35
N GLU A 30 15.09 -6.27 8.40
CA GLU A 30 14.78 -6.15 6.97
C GLU A 30 13.28 -6.36 6.68
N ALA A 31 12.64 -7.32 7.36
CA ALA A 31 11.20 -7.54 7.24
C ALA A 31 10.38 -6.35 7.76
N LEU A 32 10.77 -5.76 8.90
CA LEU A 32 10.12 -4.57 9.43
C LEU A 32 10.30 -3.36 8.52
N LEU A 33 11.51 -3.16 7.98
CA LEU A 33 11.79 -2.08 7.02
C LEU A 33 10.94 -2.25 5.75
N SER A 34 10.88 -3.47 5.20
CA SER A 34 10.08 -3.79 4.01
C SER A 34 8.59 -3.49 4.24
N LEU A 35 8.05 -3.86 5.40
CA LEU A 35 6.68 -3.54 5.77
C LEU A 35 6.45 -2.03 5.83
N LYS A 36 7.35 -1.28 6.48
CA LYS A 36 7.22 0.18 6.60
C LYS A 36 7.32 0.89 5.26
N LEU A 37 8.25 0.49 4.39
CA LEU A 37 8.36 1.05 3.04
C LEU A 37 7.10 0.77 2.20
N THR A 38 6.55 -0.43 2.30
CA THR A 38 5.30 -0.78 1.60
C THR A 38 4.10 -0.01 2.15
N GLN A 39 4.05 0.21 3.47
CA GLN A 39 3.01 1.04 4.09
C GLN A 39 3.14 2.51 3.76
N ALA A 40 4.35 3.04 3.62
CA ALA A 40 4.59 4.44 3.25
C ALA A 40 4.06 4.75 1.85
N SER A 41 4.14 3.78 0.93
CA SER A 41 3.55 3.90 -0.42
C SER A 41 2.04 3.68 -0.45
N ARG A 42 1.42 3.16 0.62
CA ARG A 42 -0.03 3.14 0.74
C ARG A 42 -0.46 4.53 1.17
N GLU A 43 -0.51 5.45 0.22
CA GLU A 43 -1.36 6.63 0.37
C GLU A 43 -2.73 6.11 0.79
N LYS A 44 -3.20 6.58 1.94
CA LYS A 44 -4.56 6.30 2.38
C LYS A 44 -5.46 6.98 1.38
N ARG A 45 -5.88 6.24 0.35
CA ARG A 45 -6.90 6.72 -0.57
C ARG A 45 -8.07 7.14 0.29
N THR A 46 -8.45 8.40 0.16
CA THR A 46 -9.65 8.92 0.80
C THR A 46 -10.84 8.10 0.32
N LEU A 47 -11.90 8.05 1.14
CA LEU A 47 -13.15 7.42 0.71
C LEU A 47 -13.63 8.05 -0.61
N GLU A 48 -13.44 9.36 -0.77
CA GLU A 48 -13.79 10.12 -1.98
C GLU A 48 -13.02 9.64 -3.23
N GLU A 49 -11.70 9.44 -3.14
CA GLU A 49 -10.91 8.90 -4.25
C GLU A 49 -11.34 7.47 -4.61
N VAL A 50 -11.65 6.66 -3.61
CA VAL A 50 -12.14 5.29 -3.84
C VAL A 50 -13.53 5.30 -4.47
N MET A 51 -14.44 6.14 -3.98
CA MET A 51 -15.80 6.26 -4.53
C MET A 51 -15.78 6.81 -5.96
N SER A 52 -14.93 7.81 -6.24
CA SER A 52 -14.76 8.38 -7.59
C SER A 52 -14.28 7.32 -8.58
N ASP A 53 -13.28 6.52 -8.21
CA ASP A 53 -12.80 5.40 -9.02
C ASP A 53 -13.90 4.36 -9.30
N ILE A 54 -14.70 4.04 -8.28
CA ILE A 54 -15.80 3.07 -8.39
C ILE A 54 -16.87 3.62 -9.34
N SER A 55 -17.28 4.87 -9.17
CA SER A 55 -18.24 5.55 -10.03
C SER A 55 -17.78 5.59 -11.47
N GLN A 56 -16.52 5.95 -11.72
CA GLN A 56 -15.95 5.97 -13.08
C GLN A 56 -16.00 4.59 -13.72
N LYS A 57 -15.52 3.55 -13.02
CA LYS A 57 -15.53 2.17 -13.54
C LYS A 57 -16.94 1.65 -13.79
N ALA A 58 -17.91 2.05 -12.98
CA ALA A 58 -19.29 1.66 -13.17
C ALA A 58 -19.86 2.28 -14.46
N GLN A 59 -19.61 3.56 -14.70
CA GLN A 59 -20.01 4.25 -15.93
C GLN A 59 -19.33 3.64 -17.17
N GLU A 60 -18.01 3.36 -17.10
CA GLU A 60 -17.27 2.68 -18.18
C GLU A 60 -17.84 1.30 -18.52
N ARG A 61 -18.47 0.64 -17.53
CA ARG A 61 -19.13 -0.66 -17.69
C ARG A 61 -20.61 -0.56 -18.09
N GLY A 62 -21.09 0.65 -18.38
CA GLY A 62 -22.45 0.88 -18.87
C GLY A 62 -23.48 1.16 -17.77
N LEU A 63 -23.08 1.50 -16.54
CA LEU A 63 -24.01 2.04 -15.56
C LEU A 63 -24.46 3.44 -16.01
N THR A 64 -25.64 3.52 -16.62
CA THR A 64 -26.28 4.79 -16.99
C THR A 64 -27.11 5.34 -15.83
N PRO A 65 -27.46 6.64 -15.84
CA PRO A 65 -28.35 7.22 -14.82
C PRO A 65 -29.67 6.46 -14.67
N GLU A 66 -30.25 5.96 -15.77
CA GLU A 66 -31.52 5.23 -15.78
C GLU A 66 -31.40 3.86 -15.10
N ILE A 67 -30.28 3.14 -15.34
CA ILE A 67 -30.01 1.85 -14.69
C ILE A 67 -29.72 2.07 -13.20
N LEU A 68 -29.00 3.14 -12.85
CA LEU A 68 -28.77 3.48 -11.45
C LEU A 68 -30.09 3.80 -10.73
N ASP A 69 -30.95 4.58 -11.37
CA ASP A 69 -32.27 4.92 -10.83
C ASP A 69 -33.15 3.67 -10.66
N SER A 70 -33.12 2.72 -11.61
CA SER A 70 -33.84 1.45 -11.43
C SER A 70 -33.33 0.65 -10.24
N ILE A 71 -32.00 0.53 -10.07
CA ILE A 71 -31.39 -0.19 -8.94
C ILE A 71 -31.74 0.45 -7.59
N LEU A 72 -31.77 1.79 -7.52
CA LEU A 72 -32.06 2.52 -6.28
C LEU A 72 -33.54 2.50 -5.90
N ASN A 73 -34.42 2.35 -6.90
CA ASN A 73 -35.87 2.33 -6.73
C ASN A 73 -36.48 0.91 -6.76
N GLU A 74 -35.65 -0.13 -6.88
CA GLU A 74 -36.04 -1.53 -6.66
C GLU A 74 -36.16 -1.79 -5.14
N GLU A 75 -37.40 -1.78 -4.61
CA GLU A 75 -37.77 -2.39 -3.32
C GLU A 75 -38.12 -3.88 -3.47
#